data_AF-A0AA38FM93-F1
#
_entry.id   AF-A0AA38FM93-F1
#
_cell.length_a   1.000
_cell.length_b   1.000
_cell.length_c   1.000
_cell.angle_alpha   90.00
_cell.angle_beta   90.00
_cell.angle_gamma   90.00
#
_symmetry.space_group_name_H-M   'P 1'
#
loop_
_entity.id
_entity.type
_entity.pdbx_description
1 polymer ?
#
loop_
_entity_poly.entity_id
_entity_poly.type
_entity_poly.pdbx_seq_one_letter_code
_entity_poly.pdbx_strand_id
1 'polypeptide(L)' 'MAGDLDGRRSTTGYIFTVGGMTVSWISRLQKVVALSTTEAEYVAATEANKEMIWMSRFMEELGKDQDDCKLFSDSQS' A
#
# COMPACT_ATOMS: atom_id res chain seq x y z
N MET A 1 12.63 31.97 3.64
CA MET A 1 13.02 30.55 3.74
C MET A 1 11.82 29.78 4.27
N ALA A 2 11.01 29.22 3.37
CA ALA A 2 9.89 28.36 3.76
C ALA A 2 10.44 26.95 3.97
N GLY A 3 10.61 26.56 5.23
CA GLY A 3 10.95 25.20 5.59
C GLY A 3 9.74 24.32 5.33
N ASP A 4 9.65 23.79 4.12
CA ASP A 4 8.68 22.76 3.79
C ASP A 4 9.10 21.45 4.48
N LEU A 5 8.70 21.30 5.74
CA LEU A 5 8.87 20.07 6.51
C LEU A 5 8.04 18.92 5.90
N ASP A 6 7.11 19.23 5.00
CA ASP A 6 6.22 18.27 4.36
C ASP A 6 6.79 17.69 3.06
N GLY A 7 7.58 18.46 2.32
CA GLY A 7 8.22 18.05 1.06
C GLY A 7 9.24 16.92 1.15
N ARG A 8 9.53 16.39 2.36
CA ARG A 8 10.38 15.20 2.55
C ARG A 8 9.60 13.90 2.77
N ARG A 9 8.28 13.98 2.94
CA ARG A 9 7.46 12.78 3.20
C ARG A 9 6.92 12.26 1.88
N SER A 10 7.23 11.01 1.56
CA SER A 10 6.66 10.35 0.38
C SER A 10 5.17 10.06 0.60
N THR A 11 4.41 9.91 -0.48
CA THR A 11 3.01 9.48 -0.41
C THR A 11 2.94 7.98 -0.69
N THR A 12 2.35 7.21 0.21
CA THR A 12 2.00 5.80 -0.02
C THR A 12 0.64 5.74 -0.72
N GLY A 13 0.56 4.98 -1.81
CA GLY A 13 -0.69 4.63 -2.45
C GLY A 13 -0.78 3.13 -2.75
N TYR A 14 -1.98 2.56 -2.62
CA TYR A 14 -2.29 1.22 -3.12
C TYR A 14 -3.77 1.13 -3.51
N ILE A 15 -4.10 0.17 -4.37
CA ILE A 15 -5.47 -0.15 -4.77
C ILE A 15 -5.63 -1.68 -4.70
N PHE A 16 -6.66 -2.12 -3.99
CA PHE A 16 -7.07 -3.51 -3.92
C PHE A 16 -8.30 -3.74 -4.79
N THR A 17 -8.23 -4.77 -5.65
CA THR A 17 -9.33 -5.18 -6.52
C THR A 17 -9.70 -6.62 -6.29
N VAL A 18 -10.99 -6.92 -6.21
CA VAL A 18 -11.54 -8.28 -6.11
C VAL A 18 -12.52 -8.48 -7.26
N GLY A 19 -12.31 -9.52 -8.08
CA GLY A 19 -13.18 -9.82 -9.22
C GLY A 19 -13.27 -8.71 -10.27
N GLY A 20 -12.23 -7.88 -10.41
CA GLY A 20 -12.21 -6.73 -11.32
C GLY A 20 -12.87 -5.46 -10.77
N MET A 21 -13.36 -5.47 -9.53
CA MET A 21 -13.92 -4.29 -8.86
C MET A 21 -12.95 -3.79 -7.78
N THR A 22 -12.78 -2.47 -7.69
CA THR A 22 -12.00 -1.84 -6.61
C THR A 22 -12.77 -1.93 -5.29
N VAL A 23 -12.13 -2.50 -4.28
CA VAL A 23 -12.74 -2.72 -2.94
C VAL A 23 -12.09 -1.88 -1.84
N SER A 24 -10.81 -1.56 -1.95
CA SER A 24 -10.08 -0.72 -0.99
C SER A 24 -8.99 0.06 -1.72
N TRP A 25 -8.72 1.29 -1.30
CA TRP A 25 -7.63 2.11 -1.80
C TRP A 25 -7.15 3.04 -0.72
N ILE A 26 -5.87 3.42 -0.80
CA ILE A 26 -5.30 4.47 0.04
C ILE A 26 -4.44 5.40 -0.81
N SER A 27 -4.41 6.67 -0.41
CA SER A 27 -3.40 7.64 -0.82
C SER A 27 -3.12 8.51 0.38
N ARG A 28 -2.00 8.25 1.07
CA ARG A 28 -1.69 8.91 2.34
C ARG A 28 -0.22 9.27 2.41
N LEU A 29 0.05 10.46 2.95
CA LEU A 29 1.41 10.89 3.28
C LEU A 29 2.03 9.96 4.32
N GLN A 30 3.23 9.45 4.04
CA GLN A 30 3.96 8.58 4.96
C GLN A 30 4.19 9.30 6.28
N LYS A 31 3.92 8.60 7.40
CA LYS A 31 4.10 9.17 8.74
C LYS A 31 5.57 9.45 9.05
N VAL A 32 6.47 8.73 8.38
CA VAL A 32 7.92 8.81 8.54
C VAL A 32 8.51 9.47 7.29
N VAL A 33 9.52 10.32 7.49
CA VAL A 33 10.36 10.83 6.39
C VAL A 33 11.28 9.69 5.96
N ALA A 34 11.08 9.17 4.76
CA ALA A 34 12.01 8.22 4.15
C ALA A 34 13.29 8.95 3.74
N LEU A 35 14.45 8.34 3.96
CA LEU A 35 15.75 8.90 3.60
C LEU A 35 16.13 8.58 2.15
N SER A 36 15.38 7.66 1.51
CA SER A 36 15.53 7.28 0.10
C SER A 36 14.18 6.89 -0.52
N THR A 37 14.13 6.81 -1.84
CA THR A 37 12.96 6.28 -2.57
C THR A 37 12.72 4.81 -2.23
N THR A 38 13.77 4.01 -2.08
CA THR A 38 13.68 2.59 -1.71
C THR A 38 13.05 2.39 -0.33
N GLU A 39 13.39 3.22 0.66
CA GLU A 39 12.74 3.17 1.97
C GLU A 39 11.25 3.56 1.87
N ALA A 40 10.93 4.57 1.07
CA ALA A 40 9.54 4.96 0.83
C ALA A 40 8.73 3.84 0.17
N GLU A 41 9.31 3.16 -0.82
CA GLU A 41 8.71 1.99 -1.49
C GLU A 41 8.51 0.83 -0.51
N TYR A 42 9.49 0.56 0.35
CA TYR A 42 9.37 -0.46 1.38
C TYR A 42 8.25 -0.16 2.39
N VAL A 43 8.10 1.11 2.78
CA VAL A 43 6.99 1.56 3.63
C VAL A 43 5.66 1.35 2.91
N ALA A 44 5.56 1.74 1.64
CA ALA A 44 4.35 1.57 0.85
C ALA A 44 3.96 0.08 0.68
N ALA A 45 4.92 -0.77 0.33
CA ALA A 45 4.74 -2.21 0.20
C ALA A 45 4.35 -2.86 1.54
N THR A 46 4.94 -2.42 2.65
CA THR A 46 4.59 -2.90 3.99
C THR A 46 3.16 -2.53 4.37
N GLU A 47 2.72 -1.31 4.06
CA GLU A 47 1.33 -0.89 4.31
C GLU A 47 0.34 -1.65 3.42
N ALA A 48 0.66 -1.85 2.14
CA ALA A 48 -0.15 -2.67 1.25
C ALA A 48 -0.23 -4.13 1.74
N ASN A 49 0.88 -4.75 2.14
CA ASN A 49 0.87 -6.12 2.65
C ASN A 49 0.01 -6.30 3.92
N LYS A 50 0.00 -5.29 4.81
CA LYS A 50 -0.87 -5.32 6.00
C LYS A 50 -2.35 -5.35 5.60
N GLU A 51 -2.73 -4.50 4.66
CA GLU A 51 -4.09 -4.46 4.13
C GLU A 51 -4.43 -5.77 3.40
N MET A 52 -3.48 -6.33 2.64
CA MET A 52 -3.64 -7.60 1.95
C MET A 52 -3.95 -8.75 2.93
N ILE A 53 -3.18 -8.88 4.02
CA ILE A 53 -3.40 -9.89 5.05
C ILE A 53 -4.78 -9.72 5.69
N TRP A 54 -5.17 -8.48 5.98
CA TRP A 54 -6.50 -8.19 6.53
C TRP A 54 -7.61 -8.60 5.56
N MET A 55 -7.46 -8.26 4.28
CA MET A 55 -8.40 -8.61 3.23
C MET A 55 -8.51 -10.13 3.06
N SER A 56 -7.39 -10.86 3.04
CA SER A 56 -7.37 -12.33 2.96
C SER A 56 -8.18 -12.96 4.09
N ARG A 57 -8.00 -12.51 5.33
CA ARG A 57 -8.78 -12.99 6.48
C ARG A 57 -10.26 -12.65 6.35
N PHE A 58 -10.58 -11.44 5.90
CA PHE A 58 -11.95 -11.03 5.67
C PHE A 58 -12.64 -11.91 4.61
N MET A 59 -11.92 -12.34 3.58
CA MET A 59 -12.46 -13.22 2.54
C MET A 59 -12.59 -14.67 3.01
N GLU A 60 -11.66 -15.15 3.84
CA GLU A 60 -11.78 -16.43 4.53
C GLU A 60 -13.05 -16.49 5.38
N GLU A 61 -13.33 -15.43 6.16
CA GLU A 61 -14.58 -15.29 6.94
C GLU A 61 -15.84 -15.30 6.06
N LEU A 62 -15.74 -14.83 4.82
CA LEU A 62 -16.83 -14.87 3.83
C LEU A 62 -16.94 -16.22 3.09
N GLY A 63 -16.10 -17.21 3.42
CA GLY A 63 -16.07 -18.51 2.77
C GLY A 63 -15.50 -18.47 1.34
N LYS A 64 -14.66 -17.48 1.04
CA LYS A 64 -13.98 -17.33 -0.24
C LYS A 64 -12.50 -17.64 -0.06
N ASP A 65 -12.07 -18.79 -0.57
CA ASP A 65 -10.65 -19.10 -0.71
C ASP A 65 -10.07 -18.22 -1.83
N GLN A 66 -9.10 -17.37 -1.49
CA GLN A 66 -8.35 -16.61 -2.49
C GLN A 66 -7.00 -17.29 -2.73
N ASP A 67 -6.89 -17.99 -3.85
CA ASP A 67 -5.67 -18.70 -4.27
C ASP A 67 -4.52 -17.78 -4.72
N ASP A 68 -4.79 -16.52 -5.07
CA ASP A 68 -3.77 -15.64 -5.68
C ASP A 68 -4.04 -14.16 -5.39
N CYS A 69 -3.33 -13.59 -4.42
CA CYS A 69 -3.32 -12.15 -4.16
C CYS A 69 -2.03 -11.54 -4.72
N LYS A 70 -2.14 -10.87 -5.89
CA LYS A 70 -1.00 -10.24 -6.56
C LYS A 70 -0.85 -8.78 -6.14
N LEU A 71 0.27 -8.47 -5.52
CA LEU A 71 0.70 -7.09 -5.28
C LEU A 71 1.45 -6.57 -6.50
N PHE A 72 0.89 -5.56 -7.18
CA PHE A 72 1.59 -4.83 -8.24
C PHE A 72 2.25 -3.58 -7.63
N SER A 73 3.55 -3.43 -7.85
CA SER A 73 4.32 -2.24 -7.49
C SER A 73 4.81 -1.59 -8.78
N ASP A 74 4.65 -0.27 -8.92
CA ASP A 74 5.12 0.48 -10.09
C ASP A 74 6.62 0.82 -10.02
N SER A 75 7.27 0.50 -8.90
CA SER A 75 8.70 0.67 -8.68
C SER A 75 9.54 -0.27 -9.57
N GLN A 76 9.96 0.24 -10.73
CA GLN A 76 11.05 -0.33 -11.53
C GLN A 76 12.39 0.22 -10.99
N SER A 77 13.03 -0.52 -10.08
CA SER A 77 14.42 -0.22 -9.68
C SER A 77 15.41 -0.47 -10.82
#